data_AF-A0AAV4IWC2-F1
#
_entry.id   AF-A0AAV4IWC2-F1
#
_cell.length_a   1.000
_cell.length_b   1.000
_cell.length_c   1.000
_cell.angle_alpha   90.00
_cell.angle_beta   90.00
_cell.angle_gamma   90.00
#
_symmetry.space_group_name_H-M   'P 1'
#
loop_
_entity.id
_entity.type
_entity.pdbx_description
1 polymer ?
#
loop_
_entity_poly.entity_id
_entity_poly.type
_entity_poly.pdbx_seq_one_letter_code
_entity_poly.pdbx_strand_id
1 'polypeptide(L)'
;MKKLEDAPAERNSERTKAQRLDFATWLLQNAQRYNFIYIDEAGTIRTRARARRGGRAVRIVQGRRGQNLTMTFVVNMMNGLVNLELHRGGKTAERFNQFLHDTSLQCNPGQEVCFLFDNARAHSRVVEANLPAEFEMQYLPPYSLFPNICENAFAL
;
A
#
# COMPACT_ATOMS: atom_id res chain seq x y z
N MET A 1 -27.13 -4.51 -16.10
CA MET A 1 -26.72 -5.78 -15.47
C MET A 1 -25.52 -5.50 -14.58
N LYS A 2 -25.58 -5.76 -13.27
CA LYS A 2 -24.44 -5.59 -12.35
C LYS A 2 -23.56 -6.84 -12.42
N LYS A 3 -22.23 -6.67 -12.41
CA LYS A 3 -21.29 -7.79 -12.26
C LYS A 3 -21.40 -8.33 -10.83
N LEU A 4 -21.39 -9.65 -10.69
CA LEU A 4 -21.15 -10.31 -9.42
C LEU A 4 -19.66 -10.18 -9.09
N GLU A 5 -19.35 -9.74 -7.88
CA GLU A 5 -18.00 -9.71 -7.31
C GLU A 5 -17.94 -10.80 -6.25
N ASP A 6 -17.03 -11.76 -6.43
CA ASP A 6 -16.77 -12.77 -5.41
C ASP A 6 -15.98 -12.13 -4.27
N ALA A 7 -16.67 -11.79 -3.18
CA ALA A 7 -16.04 -11.30 -1.97
C ALA A 7 -15.75 -12.47 -1.02
N PRO A 8 -14.57 -12.51 -0.35
CA PRO A 8 -14.32 -13.47 0.72
C PRO A 8 -15.45 -13.40 1.76
N ALA A 9 -16.00 -14.54 2.18
CA ALA A 9 -17.08 -14.58 3.18
C ALA A 9 -16.69 -13.84 4.47
N GLU A 10 -15.40 -13.86 4.80
CA GLU A 10 -14.84 -13.18 5.97
C GLU A 10 -14.81 -11.65 5.86
N ARG A 11 -14.91 -11.06 4.65
CA ARG A 11 -14.84 -9.61 4.41
C ARG A 11 -15.89 -8.84 5.21
N ASN A 12 -17.06 -9.44 5.43
CA ASN A 12 -18.20 -8.87 6.14
C ASN A 12 -18.59 -9.67 7.38
N SER A 13 -17.69 -10.50 7.91
CA SER A 13 -17.91 -11.15 9.20
C SER A 13 -18.03 -10.11 10.32
N GLU A 14 -18.77 -10.42 11.39
CA GLU A 14 -18.91 -9.54 12.56
C GLU A 14 -17.55 -9.21 13.18
N ARG A 15 -16.61 -10.15 13.15
CA ARG A 15 -15.22 -9.93 13.58
C ARG A 15 -14.54 -8.84 12.75
N THR A 16 -14.58 -8.92 11.42
CA THR A 16 -13.94 -7.92 10.54
C THR A 16 -14.60 -6.55 10.70
N LYS A 17 -15.92 -6.50 10.89
CA LYS A 17 -16.64 -5.25 11.16
C LYS A 17 -16.21 -4.61 12.48
N ALA A 18 -16.11 -5.40 13.55
CA ALA A 18 -15.63 -4.91 14.85
C ALA A 18 -14.21 -4.35 14.74
N GLN A 19 -13.30 -5.07 14.08
CA GLN A 19 -11.92 -4.59 13.85
C GLN A 19 -11.88 -3.28 13.04
N ARG A 20 -12.76 -3.12 12.04
CA ARG A 20 -12.88 -1.85 11.30
C ARG A 20 -13.40 -0.72 12.17
N LEU A 21 -14.37 -0.99 13.04
CA LEU A 21 -14.91 0.01 13.96
C LEU A 21 -13.85 0.47 14.96
N ASP A 22 -13.10 -0.47 15.53
CA ASP A 22 -12.00 -0.17 16.46
C ASP A 22 -10.93 0.68 15.78
N PHE A 23 -10.51 0.28 14.56
CA PHE A 23 -9.54 1.04 13.77
C PHE A 23 -10.06 2.44 13.43
N ALA A 24 -11.30 2.58 12.97
CA ALA A 24 -11.88 3.88 12.65
C ALA A 24 -11.97 4.79 13.87
N THR A 25 -12.32 4.23 15.03
CA THR A 25 -12.37 4.97 16.30
C THR A 25 -10.97 5.45 16.69
N TRP A 26 -9.97 4.58 16.63
CA TRP A 26 -8.57 4.93 16.88
C TRP A 26 -8.06 6.01 15.91
N LEU A 27 -8.37 5.89 14.61
CA LEU A 27 -7.95 6.85 13.59
C LEU A 27 -8.49 8.25 13.88
N LEU A 28 -9.79 8.33 14.23
CA LEU A 28 -10.44 9.61 14.56
C LEU A 28 -9.89 10.22 15.85
N GLN A 29 -9.63 9.41 16.88
CA GLN A 29 -9.06 9.87 18.15
C GLN A 29 -7.65 10.45 17.98
N ASN A 30 -6.89 9.94 17.01
CA ASN A 30 -5.51 10.36 16.78
C ASN A 30 -5.34 11.32 15.58
N ALA A 31 -6.42 11.74 14.93
CA ALA A 31 -6.38 12.59 13.74
C ALA A 31 -5.77 13.99 13.94
N GLN A 32 -5.77 14.48 15.18
CA GLN A 32 -5.10 15.75 15.53
C GLN A 32 -3.66 15.55 16.04
N ARG A 33 -3.30 14.31 16.36
CA ARG A 33 -2.00 13.95 16.93
C ARG A 33 -1.01 13.62 15.82
N TYR A 34 -1.35 12.65 14.98
CA TYR A 34 -0.43 12.15 13.96
C TYR A 34 -0.62 12.84 12.63
N ASN A 35 0.51 13.08 11.98
CA ASN A 35 0.56 13.21 10.54
C ASN A 35 0.48 11.81 9.90
N PHE A 36 -0.72 11.41 9.47
CA PHE A 36 -0.92 10.09 8.86
C PHE A 36 -0.31 10.01 7.46
N ILE A 37 0.42 8.93 7.24
CA ILE A 37 1.10 8.64 5.99
C ILE A 37 0.66 7.25 5.52
N TYR A 38 -0.01 7.22 4.37
CA TYR A 38 -0.61 6.03 3.78
C TYR A 38 0.36 5.38 2.80
N ILE A 39 0.55 4.06 2.90
CA ILE A 39 1.49 3.32 2.07
C ILE A 39 0.74 2.17 1.42
N ASP A 40 0.99 1.97 0.12
CA ASP A 40 0.41 0.85 -0.61
C ASP A 40 1.25 0.42 -1.81
N GLU A 41 0.93 -0.77 -2.34
CA GLU A 41 1.62 -1.40 -3.45
C GLU A 41 0.66 -1.77 -4.58
N ALA A 42 1.00 -1.39 -5.82
CA ALA A 42 0.33 -1.93 -7.00
C ALA A 42 1.31 -2.57 -7.98
N GLY A 43 0.90 -3.73 -8.49
CA GLY A 43 1.51 -4.34 -9.65
C GLY A 43 1.06 -3.64 -10.92
N THR A 44 2.00 -3.22 -11.75
CA THR A 44 1.69 -2.73 -13.10
C THR A 44 1.62 -3.90 -14.09
N ILE A 45 0.51 -4.00 -14.81
CA ILE A 45 0.32 -5.02 -15.85
C ILE A 45 0.33 -4.33 -17.21
N ARG A 46 1.24 -4.73 -18.10
CA ARG A 46 1.22 -4.27 -19.49
C ARG A 46 0.09 -4.95 -20.26
N THR A 47 -0.93 -4.19 -20.64
CA THR A 47 -2.09 -4.67 -21.43
C THR A 47 -1.99 -4.39 -22.93
N ARG A 48 -1.04 -3.54 -23.34
CA ARG A 48 -0.83 -3.14 -24.75
C ARG A 48 0.64 -3.29 -25.16
N ALA A 49 0.87 -3.67 -26.42
CA ALA A 49 2.19 -3.78 -27.02
C ALA A 49 2.13 -3.34 -28.51
N ARG A 50 3.28 -2.93 -29.06
CA ARG A 50 3.41 -2.55 -30.48
C ARG A 50 4.11 -3.66 -31.24
N ALA A 51 3.64 -3.94 -32.46
CA ALA A 51 4.31 -4.79 -33.43
C ALA A 51 4.47 -4.02 -34.75
N ARG A 52 5.41 -4.46 -35.60
CA ARG A 52 5.55 -3.92 -36.95
C ARG A 52 4.25 -4.15 -37.74
N ARG A 53 3.98 -3.31 -38.73
CA ARG A 53 2.81 -3.46 -39.62
C ARG A 53 2.84 -4.85 -40.26
N GLY A 54 1.74 -5.61 -40.11
CA GLY A 54 1.66 -7.01 -40.54
C GLY A 54 2.11 -8.05 -39.50
N GLY A 55 2.69 -7.64 -38.37
CA GLY A 55 3.07 -8.51 -37.26
C GLY A 55 2.04 -8.49 -36.13
N ARG A 56 1.85 -9.64 -35.47
CA ARG A 56 1.03 -9.74 -34.25
C ARG A 56 1.86 -9.31 -33.03
N ALA A 57 1.28 -8.45 -32.18
CA ALA A 57 1.83 -8.22 -30.86
C ALA A 57 1.59 -9.47 -30.00
N VAL A 58 2.67 -10.15 -29.62
CA VAL A 58 2.61 -11.39 -28.83
C VAL A 58 3.13 -11.11 -27.42
N ARG A 59 2.33 -11.46 -26.40
CA ARG A 59 2.77 -11.49 -25.01
C ARG A 59 3.27 -12.90 -24.71
N ILE A 60 4.59 -13.05 -24.54
CA ILE A 60 5.16 -14.28 -24.01
C ILE A 60 4.97 -14.26 -22.50
N VAL A 61 4.00 -15.02 -22.00
CA VAL A 61 3.82 -15.22 -20.57
C VAL A 61 4.72 -16.37 -20.14
N GLN A 62 5.82 -16.08 -19.45
CA GLN A 62 6.27 -17.00 -18.41
C GLN A 62 5.16 -16.99 -17.33
N GLY A 63 4.96 -18.06 -16.55
CA GLY A 63 3.87 -18.16 -15.56
C GLY A 63 3.84 -17.02 -14.52
N ARG A 64 3.19 -17.18 -13.37
CA ARG A 64 3.07 -16.13 -12.30
C ARG A 64 4.38 -15.42 -11.87
N ARG A 65 5.55 -15.79 -12.40
CA ARG A 65 6.90 -15.22 -12.25
C ARG A 65 7.36 -14.30 -13.39
N GLY A 66 6.46 -13.75 -14.21
CA GLY A 66 6.83 -12.72 -15.18
C GLY A 66 7.49 -11.49 -14.51
N GLN A 67 8.23 -10.68 -15.27
CA GLN A 67 8.81 -9.42 -14.78
C GLN A 67 7.70 -8.38 -14.51
N ASN A 68 6.97 -8.57 -13.42
CA ASN A 68 6.00 -7.61 -12.94
C ASN A 68 6.77 -6.47 -12.28
N LEU A 69 6.43 -5.24 -12.65
CA LEU A 69 6.95 -4.05 -12.01
C LEU A 69 5.96 -3.67 -10.92
N THR A 70 6.42 -3.70 -9.68
CA THR A 70 5.68 -3.31 -8.49
C THR A 70 6.04 -1.87 -8.16
N MET A 71 5.00 -1.08 -7.91
CA MET A 71 5.11 0.30 -7.47
C MET A 71 4.66 0.34 -6.03
N THR A 72 5.56 0.77 -5.14
CA THR A 72 5.21 1.13 -3.75
C THR A 72 5.17 2.65 -3.70
N PHE A 73 4.11 3.24 -3.18
CA PHE A 73 4.10 4.69 -2.97
C PHE A 73 3.49 5.07 -1.64
N VAL A 74 3.78 6.31 -1.27
CA VAL A 74 3.38 6.92 -0.01
C VAL A 74 2.61 8.19 -0.28
N VAL A 75 1.40 8.30 0.28
CA VAL A 75 0.58 9.51 0.20
C VAL A 75 0.34 10.07 1.59
N ASN A 76 0.54 11.38 1.71
CA ASN A 76 0.12 12.17 2.84
C ASN A 76 -1.14 12.96 2.47
N MET A 77 -2.10 13.07 3.38
CA MET A 77 -3.37 13.73 3.09
C MET A 77 -3.23 15.22 2.78
N MET A 78 -2.24 15.90 3.39
CA MET A 78 -2.00 17.34 3.22
C MET A 78 -1.03 17.62 2.07
N ASN A 79 0.01 16.80 1.93
CA ASN A 79 1.13 17.06 1.03
C ASN A 79 1.07 16.26 -0.29
N GLY A 80 0.13 15.32 -0.42
CA GLY A 80 0.03 14.45 -1.59
C GLY A 80 1.11 13.36 -1.60
N LEU A 81 1.67 13.06 -2.78
CA LEU A 81 2.69 12.02 -2.94
C LEU A 81 3.98 12.42 -2.20
N VAL A 82 4.40 11.62 -1.22
CA VAL A 82 5.64 11.84 -0.46
C VAL A 82 6.81 11.10 -1.11
N ASN A 83 6.64 9.80 -1.37
CA ASN A 83 7.70 8.96 -1.92
C ASN A 83 7.13 7.90 -2.86
N LEU A 84 7.94 7.45 -3.83
CA LEU A 84 7.57 6.43 -4.81
C LEU A 84 8.80 5.57 -5.17
N GLU A 85 8.64 4.26 -5.08
CA GLU A 85 9.65 3.28 -5.47
C GLU A 85 9.09 2.31 -6.52
N LEU A 86 9.82 2.15 -7.62
CA LEU A 86 9.55 1.14 -8.65
C LEU A 86 10.57 0.02 -8.56
N HIS A 87 10.10 -1.22 -8.41
CA HIS A 87 10.99 -2.39 -8.36
C HIS A 87 10.39 -3.58 -9.11
N ARG A 88 11.25 -4.51 -9.54
CA ARG A 88 10.82 -5.73 -10.23
C ARG A 88 10.59 -6.86 -9.23
N GLY A 89 9.51 -7.61 -9.42
CA GLY A 89 9.12 -8.70 -8.53
C GLY A 89 8.30 -8.22 -7.33
N GLY A 90 8.03 -9.12 -6.39
CA GLY A 90 7.30 -8.77 -5.16
C GLY A 90 8.19 -8.05 -4.14
N LYS A 91 7.58 -7.28 -3.25
CA LYS A 91 8.27 -6.61 -2.16
C LYS A 91 8.71 -7.62 -1.11
N THR A 92 9.98 -7.56 -0.70
CA THR A 92 10.49 -8.33 0.44
C THR A 92 10.45 -7.46 1.70
N ALA A 93 10.50 -8.10 2.87
CA ALA A 93 10.54 -7.38 4.14
C ALA A 93 11.73 -6.42 4.21
N GLU A 94 12.90 -6.83 3.71
CA GLU A 94 14.11 -6.00 3.72
C GLU A 94 13.92 -4.74 2.87
N ARG A 95 13.34 -4.90 1.66
CA ARG A 95 13.03 -3.75 0.79
C ARG A 95 11.98 -2.84 1.39
N PHE A 96 10.96 -3.41 2.03
CA PHE A 96 9.91 -2.62 2.68
C PHE A 96 10.48 -1.80 3.85
N ASN A 97 11.33 -2.40 4.68
CA ASN A 97 12.03 -1.68 5.76
C ASN A 97 12.90 -0.53 5.23
N GLN A 98 13.67 -0.77 4.16
CA GLN A 98 14.46 0.30 3.54
C GLN A 98 13.56 1.42 3.03
N PHE A 99 12.44 1.08 2.40
CA PHE A 99 11.48 2.05 1.90
C PHE A 99 10.86 2.90 3.03
N LEU A 100 10.53 2.30 4.18
CA LEU A 100 10.01 3.04 5.35
C LEU A 100 11.06 4.01 5.89
N HIS A 101 12.32 3.57 6.00
CA HIS A 101 13.43 4.42 6.40
C HIS A 101 13.64 5.59 5.42
N ASP A 102 13.67 5.31 4.11
CA ASP A 102 13.87 6.37 3.10
C ASP A 102 12.68 7.35 3.05
N THR A 103 11.48 6.88 3.40
CA THR A 103 10.29 7.71 3.52
C THR A 103 10.33 8.58 4.78
N SER A 104 10.83 8.07 5.91
CA SER A 104 10.93 8.86 7.15
C SER A 104 11.89 10.04 6.99
N LEU A 105 12.96 9.88 6.22
CA LEU A 105 13.89 10.96 5.86
C LEU A 105 13.25 12.07 4.99
N GLN A 106 12.15 11.77 4.30
CA GLN A 106 11.43 12.74 3.47
C GLN A 106 10.30 13.45 4.24
N CYS A 107 10.00 13.01 5.46
CA CYS A 107 9.01 13.63 6.31
C CYS A 107 9.60 14.84 7.04
N ASN A 108 8.74 15.79 7.42
CA ASN A 108 9.20 16.96 8.18
C ASN A 108 9.65 16.52 9.59
N PRO A 109 10.82 16.97 10.06
CA PRO A 109 11.30 16.63 11.39
C PRO A 109 10.40 17.25 12.49
N GLY A 110 10.28 16.54 13.61
CA GLY A 110 9.55 17.00 14.80
C GLY A 110 8.02 16.86 14.73
N GLN A 111 7.48 16.20 13.71
CA GLN A 111 6.07 15.80 13.66
C GLN A 111 5.92 14.37 14.18
N GLU A 112 4.89 14.11 15.00
CA GLU A 112 4.47 12.73 15.26
C GLU A 112 3.85 12.16 13.98
N VAL A 113 4.47 11.12 13.42
CA VAL A 113 4.06 10.50 12.15
C VAL A 113 3.54 9.11 12.43
N CYS A 114 2.46 8.71 11.74
CA CYS A 114 2.01 7.33 11.78
C CYS A 114 1.92 6.76 10.35
N PHE A 115 2.70 5.70 10.09
CA PHE A 115 2.61 4.95 8.85
C PHE A 115 1.43 3.97 8.90
N LEU A 116 0.57 4.05 7.87
CA LEU A 116 -0.61 3.21 7.69
C LEU A 116 -0.44 2.32 6.46
N PHE A 117 -0.49 1.00 6.65
CA PHE A 117 -0.38 0.01 5.57
C PHE A 117 -1.08 -1.30 5.96
N ASP A 118 -1.30 -2.16 4.97
CA ASP A 118 -1.93 -3.46 5.21
C ASP A 118 -1.02 -4.41 6.02
N ASN A 119 -1.57 -5.52 6.47
CA ASN A 119 -0.86 -6.53 7.24
C ASN A 119 -0.24 -7.64 6.36
N ALA A 120 0.18 -7.33 5.13
CA ALA A 120 0.83 -8.29 4.27
C ALA A 120 2.05 -8.93 4.94
N ARG A 121 2.38 -10.17 4.54
CA ARG A 121 3.47 -10.94 5.16
C ARG A 121 4.84 -10.24 5.09
N ALA A 122 5.08 -9.42 4.07
CA ALA A 122 6.31 -8.62 3.97
C ALA A 122 6.38 -7.54 5.07
N HIS A 123 5.22 -7.05 5.52
CA HIS A 123 5.08 -5.99 6.51
C HIS A 123 5.12 -6.54 7.94
N SER A 124 4.86 -7.84 8.15
CA SER A 124 4.93 -8.47 9.47
C SER A 124 6.34 -8.57 10.07
N ARG A 125 7.36 -8.06 9.35
CA ARG A 125 8.78 -8.07 9.72
C ARG A 125 9.38 -6.67 9.67
N VAL A 126 8.57 -5.64 9.90
CA VAL A 126 9.10 -4.28 10.03
C VAL A 126 9.94 -4.19 11.30
N VAL A 127 11.08 -3.50 11.19
CA VAL A 127 12.06 -3.26 12.24
C VAL A 127 11.87 -1.83 12.72
N GLU A 128 11.06 -1.65 13.75
CA GLU A 128 10.70 -0.32 14.29
C GLU A 128 11.94 0.48 14.72
N ALA A 129 13.00 -0.22 15.18
CA ALA A 129 14.25 0.39 15.60
C ALA A 129 14.99 1.18 14.50
N ASN A 130 14.61 1.01 13.23
CA ASN A 130 15.17 1.77 12.11
C ASN A 130 14.41 3.08 11.84
N LEU A 131 13.32 3.36 12.57
CA LEU A 131 12.53 4.58 12.43
C LEU A 131 12.87 5.58 13.55
N PRO A 132 12.74 6.90 13.29
CA PRO A 132 12.85 7.90 14.36
C PRO A 132 11.79 7.69 15.44
N ALA A 133 12.04 8.18 16.66
CA ALA A 133 11.19 7.92 17.83
C ALA A 133 9.78 8.52 17.68
N GLU A 134 9.61 9.52 16.82
CA GLU A 134 8.34 10.19 16.53
C GLU A 134 7.47 9.40 15.53
N PHE A 135 7.99 8.28 15.00
CA PHE A 135 7.30 7.47 14.01
C PHE A 135 6.68 6.25 14.66
N GLU A 136 5.37 6.14 14.52
CA GLU A 136 4.60 4.98 14.88
C GLU A 136 4.04 4.29 13.63
N MET A 137 3.56 3.06 13.80
CA MET A 137 2.98 2.29 12.70
C MET A 137 1.67 1.67 13.14
N GLN A 138 0.71 1.66 12.23
CA GLN A 138 -0.58 1.03 12.46
C GLN A 138 -1.01 0.24 11.23
N TYR A 139 -1.36 -1.03 11.45
CA TYR A 139 -1.84 -1.90 10.40
C TYR A 139 -3.33 -1.67 10.13
N LEU A 140 -3.70 -1.70 8.85
CA LEU A 140 -5.09 -1.71 8.42
C LEU A 140 -5.77 -3.03 8.82
N PRO A 141 -7.05 -2.99 9.20
CA PRO A 141 -7.81 -4.20 9.47
C PRO A 141 -7.99 -5.02 8.18
N PRO A 142 -8.15 -6.35 8.27
CA PRO A 142 -8.30 -7.22 7.09
C PRO A 142 -9.37 -6.73 6.13
N TYR A 143 -9.08 -6.83 4.82
CA TYR A 143 -9.99 -6.46 3.74
C TYR A 143 -10.49 -4.99 3.80
N SER A 144 -9.67 -4.06 4.30
CA SER A 144 -10.06 -2.67 4.52
C SER A 144 -9.20 -1.71 3.71
N LEU A 145 -9.42 -1.73 2.40
CA LEU A 145 -8.74 -0.85 1.44
C LEU A 145 -9.30 0.58 1.46
N PHE A 146 -10.58 0.74 1.85
CA PHE A 146 -11.32 2.02 1.87
C PHE A 146 -10.68 3.18 2.66
N PRO A 147 -10.06 2.97 3.84
CA PRO A 147 -9.36 4.03 4.56
C PRO A 147 -7.98 4.36 3.96
N ASN A 148 -7.46 3.55 3.02
CA ASN A 148 -6.18 3.81 2.38
C ASN A 148 -6.37 4.77 1.21
N ILE A 149 -5.94 6.03 1.37
CA ILE A 149 -6.05 7.05 0.30
C ILE A 149 -5.27 6.63 -0.96
N CYS A 150 -4.26 5.76 -0.83
CA CYS A 150 -3.51 5.24 -1.96
C CYS A 150 -4.37 4.55 -3.02
N GLU A 151 -5.47 3.90 -2.62
CA GLU A 151 -6.41 3.26 -3.54
C GLU A 151 -7.06 4.26 -4.50
N ASN A 152 -7.35 5.48 -4.03
CA ASN A 152 -7.84 6.56 -4.89
C ASN A 152 -6.75 7.06 -5.84
N ALA A 153 -5.49 7.06 -5.41
CA ALA A 153 -4.37 7.46 -6.26
C ALA A 153 -4.08 6.43 -7.38
N PHE A 154 -4.34 5.14 -7.15
CA PHE A 154 -4.25 4.11 -8.20
C PHE A 154 -5.38 4.18 -9.24
N ALA A 155 -6.52 4.77 -8.88
CA ALA A 155 -7.72 4.80 -9.72
C ALA A 155 -7.73 5.93 -10.78
N LEU A 156 -6.73 6.81 -10.77
CA LEU A 156 -6.52 7.88 -11.74
C LEU A 156 -5.78 7.39 -12.99
#